data_AF-A0A6M0C2F3-F1
#
_entry.id   AF-A0A6M0C2F3-F1
#
_cell.length_a   1.000
_cell.length_b   1.000
_cell.length_c   1.000
_cell.angle_alpha   90.00
_cell.angle_beta   90.00
_cell.angle_gamma   90.00
#
_symmetry.space_group_name_H-M   'P 1'
#
loop_
_entity.id
_entity.type
_entity.pdbx_description
1 polymer ?
#
loop_
_entity_poly.entity_id
_entity_poly.type
_entity_poly.pdbx_seq_one_letter_code
_entity_poly.pdbx_strand_id
1 'polypeptide(L)'
;MDESDRGRIQQFLAKWQGTEGNERANYQGFFLDWCEALGVEKPAPKGSQPDDPYCFDKDIKFYSDKKESTKFADFYKQGCFLIEAKQGSNSSNKGHGKRGTKVYLDNMQGAFNQAKSYAYNRMLGSLPPFLMTCD
;
A
#
# COMPACT_ATOMS: atom_id res chain seq x y z
N MET A 1 -3.03 -20.56 15.74
CA MET A 1 -3.01 -19.20 16.27
C MET A 1 -2.93 -19.31 17.78
N ASP A 2 -1.76 -19.03 18.34
CA ASP A 2 -1.52 -19.09 19.78
C ASP A 2 -1.99 -17.79 20.48
N GLU A 3 -1.79 -17.70 21.79
CA GLU A 3 -2.17 -16.50 22.57
C GLU A 3 -1.35 -15.26 22.19
N SER A 4 -0.10 -15.45 21.76
CA SER A 4 0.76 -14.35 21.29
C SER A 4 0.23 -13.75 19.99
N ASP A 5 -0.13 -14.59 19.02
CA ASP A 5 -0.76 -14.17 17.76
C ASP A 5 -2.05 -13.37 18.03
N ARG A 6 -2.91 -13.87 18.93
CA ARG A 6 -4.15 -13.18 19.32
C ARG A 6 -3.84 -11.82 19.94
N GLY A 7 -2.84 -11.74 20.80
CA GLY A 7 -2.41 -10.48 21.43
C GLY A 7 -1.97 -9.44 20.41
N ARG A 8 -1.13 -9.82 19.44
CA ARG A 8 -0.65 -8.92 18.37
C ARG A 8 -1.79 -8.41 17.49
N ILE A 9 -2.72 -9.29 17.11
CA ILE A 9 -3.91 -8.92 16.32
C ILE A 9 -4.82 -7.97 17.12
N GLN A 10 -5.06 -8.24 18.41
CA GLN A 10 -5.88 -7.37 19.25
C GLN A 10 -5.28 -5.97 19.41
N GLN A 11 -3.96 -5.87 19.59
CA GLN A 11 -3.27 -4.58 19.67
C GLN A 11 -3.39 -3.79 18.37
N PHE A 12 -3.21 -4.46 17.23
CA PHE A 12 -3.39 -3.85 15.91
C PHE A 12 -4.81 -3.31 15.71
N LEU A 13 -5.82 -4.13 16.02
CA LEU A 13 -7.22 -3.73 15.91
C LEU A 13 -7.54 -2.58 16.85
N ALA A 14 -7.10 -2.64 18.11
CA ALA A 14 -7.33 -1.56 19.08
C ALA A 14 -6.73 -0.21 18.64
N LYS A 15 -5.61 -0.24 17.91
CA LYS A 15 -4.93 0.96 17.40
C LYS A 15 -5.61 1.54 16.16
N TRP A 16 -6.02 0.70 15.21
CA TRP A 16 -6.43 1.14 13.87
C TRP A 16 -7.93 1.09 13.61
N GLN A 17 -8.69 0.34 14.42
CA GLN A 17 -10.14 0.27 14.25
C GLN A 17 -10.79 1.61 14.57
N GLY A 18 -11.53 2.16 13.60
CA GLY A 18 -12.26 3.42 13.77
C GLY A 18 -11.42 4.68 13.67
N THR A 19 -10.12 4.58 13.35
CA THR A 19 -9.30 5.77 13.09
C THR A 19 -9.70 6.43 11.77
N GLU A 20 -9.88 7.75 11.77
CA GLU A 20 -10.10 8.59 10.59
C GLU A 20 -9.00 9.67 10.51
N GLY A 21 -8.30 9.81 9.39
CA GLY A 21 -7.35 10.93 9.20
C GLY A 21 -6.10 10.65 8.36
N ASN A 22 -5.72 11.67 7.58
CA ASN A 22 -4.56 11.88 6.68
C ASN A 22 -3.81 10.65 6.12
N GLU A 23 -4.14 10.29 4.88
CA GLU A 23 -3.61 9.13 4.11
C GLU A 23 -2.11 8.94 4.25
N ARG A 24 -1.37 10.00 3.92
CA ARG A 24 0.07 9.91 3.74
C ARG A 24 0.83 9.83 5.06
N ALA A 25 0.19 10.26 6.15
CA ALA A 25 0.83 10.25 7.47
C ALA A 25 0.79 8.86 8.11
N ASN A 26 -0.18 8.02 7.75
CA ASN A 26 -0.53 6.85 8.55
C ASN A 26 -0.29 5.50 7.86
N TYR A 27 -0.29 5.42 6.52
CA TYR A 27 -0.21 4.13 5.83
C TYR A 27 1.06 3.33 6.15
N GLN A 28 2.23 3.98 6.26
CA GLN A 28 3.48 3.30 6.61
C GLN A 28 3.41 2.68 8.01
N GLY A 29 2.92 3.44 9.00
CA GLY A 29 2.72 2.95 10.36
C GLY A 29 1.72 1.79 10.40
N PHE A 30 0.61 1.91 9.66
CA PHE A 30 -0.39 0.85 9.52
C PHE A 30 0.23 -0.44 9.00
N PHE A 31 0.98 -0.40 7.89
CA PHE A 31 1.58 -1.60 7.33
C PHE A 31 2.71 -2.18 8.18
N LEU A 32 3.46 -1.36 8.91
CA LEU A 32 4.45 -1.85 9.88
C LEU A 32 3.78 -2.62 11.03
N ASP A 33 2.70 -2.06 11.59
CA ASP A 33 1.93 -2.74 12.62
C ASP A 33 1.18 -3.96 12.07
N TRP A 34 0.77 -3.93 10.79
CA TRP A 34 0.14 -5.07 10.12
C TRP A 34 1.11 -6.23 9.96
N CYS A 35 2.37 -5.97 9.57
CA CYS A 35 3.41 -6.99 9.54
C CYS A 35 3.62 -7.62 10.92
N GLU A 36 3.63 -6.78 11.96
CA GLU A 36 3.73 -7.24 13.34
C GLU A 36 2.51 -8.04 13.79
N ALA A 37 1.29 -7.66 13.39
CA ALA A 37 0.08 -8.42 13.67
C ALA A 37 0.12 -9.81 13.01
N LEU A 38 0.59 -9.87 11.77
CA LEU A 38 0.71 -11.11 11.00
C LEU A 38 1.91 -11.98 11.41
N GLY A 39 2.91 -11.41 12.09
CA GLY A 39 4.14 -12.12 12.47
C GLY A 39 5.08 -12.37 11.31
N VAL A 40 5.02 -11.49 10.32
CA VAL A 40 5.89 -11.51 9.15
C VAL A 40 6.96 -10.43 9.27
N GLU A 41 8.00 -10.58 8.47
CA GLU A 41 9.06 -9.60 8.38
C GLU A 41 8.53 -8.21 7.97
N LYS A 42 9.07 -7.15 8.58
CA LYS A 42 8.83 -5.75 8.20
C LYS A 42 9.74 -5.34 7.04
N PRO A 43 9.35 -4.40 6.17
CA PRO A 43 10.25 -3.90 5.13
C PRO A 43 11.51 -3.29 5.73
N ALA A 44 12.63 -3.46 5.04
CA ALA A 44 13.87 -2.78 5.40
C ALA A 44 13.75 -1.27 5.10
N PRO A 45 14.57 -0.40 5.73
CA PRO A 45 14.64 0.99 5.33
C PRO A 45 14.93 1.13 3.84
N LYS A 46 14.21 2.02 3.15
CA LYS A 46 14.40 2.25 1.72
C LYS A 46 15.86 2.63 1.40
N GLY A 47 16.43 2.04 0.35
CA GLY A 47 17.82 2.20 -0.06
C GLY A 47 18.83 1.33 0.68
N SER A 48 18.40 0.53 1.67
CA SER A 48 19.30 -0.36 2.43
C SER A 48 19.63 -1.66 1.69
N GLN A 49 18.84 -2.02 0.67
CA GLN A 49 19.03 -3.22 -0.14
C GLN A 49 19.04 -2.85 -1.62
N PRO A 50 19.83 -3.54 -2.48
CA PRO A 50 19.77 -3.33 -3.92
C PRO A 50 18.35 -3.52 -4.45
N ASP A 51 17.90 -2.58 -5.26
CA ASP A 51 16.57 -2.58 -5.87
C ASP A 51 15.39 -2.65 -4.88
N ASP A 52 15.58 -2.41 -3.58
CA ASP A 52 14.51 -2.35 -2.58
C ASP A 52 13.39 -3.39 -2.79
N PRO A 53 13.69 -4.70 -2.64
CA PRO A 53 12.75 -5.77 -2.98
C PRO A 53 11.55 -5.82 -2.02
N TYR A 54 11.62 -5.16 -0.87
CA TYR A 54 10.54 -5.05 0.09
C TYR A 54 10.59 -3.70 0.79
N CYS A 55 9.77 -2.75 0.33
CA CYS A 55 9.86 -1.35 0.75
C CYS A 55 8.53 -0.60 0.66
N PHE A 56 8.50 0.55 1.34
CA PHE A 56 7.54 1.61 1.06
C PHE A 56 8.01 2.48 -0.11
N ASP A 57 7.06 3.15 -0.77
CA ASP A 57 7.31 4.11 -1.85
C ASP A 57 8.24 3.54 -2.93
N LYS A 58 7.96 2.34 -3.45
CA LYS A 58 8.82 1.67 -4.44
C LYS A 58 8.95 2.50 -5.70
N ASP A 59 10.18 2.84 -6.07
CA ASP A 59 10.49 3.60 -7.28
C ASP A 59 10.18 2.76 -8.54
N ILE A 60 9.37 3.33 -9.42
CA ILE A 60 9.01 2.74 -10.71
C ILE A 60 9.23 3.80 -11.77
N LYS A 61 10.26 3.59 -12.59
CA LYS A 61 10.63 4.49 -13.66
C LYS A 61 9.69 4.32 -14.85
N PHE A 62 9.29 5.41 -15.47
CA PHE A 62 8.48 5.45 -16.68
C PHE A 62 9.24 6.19 -17.74
N TYR A 63 9.47 5.53 -18.88
CA TYR A 63 10.15 6.11 -20.03
C TYR A 63 9.14 6.44 -21.12
N SER A 64 9.28 7.64 -21.66
CA SER A 64 8.59 8.09 -22.87
C SER A 64 9.60 8.78 -23.78
N ASP A 65 9.30 8.90 -25.07
CA ASP A 65 10.19 9.52 -26.07
C ASP A 65 10.67 10.93 -25.68
N LYS A 66 9.92 11.61 -24.80
CA LYS A 66 10.18 13.01 -24.41
C LYS A 66 10.65 13.18 -22.98
N LYS A 67 10.48 12.17 -22.11
CA LYS A 67 10.71 12.33 -20.66
C LYS A 67 10.80 11.00 -19.90
N GLU A 68 11.74 10.94 -18.96
CA GLU A 68 11.74 9.98 -17.86
C GLU A 68 10.98 10.57 -16.66
N SER A 69 10.13 9.76 -16.03
CA SER A 69 9.44 10.12 -14.80
C SER A 69 9.47 8.96 -13.81
N THR A 70 9.59 9.26 -12.53
CA THR A 70 9.50 8.23 -11.48
C THR A 70 8.15 8.34 -10.79
N LYS A 71 7.49 7.21 -10.62
CA LYS A 71 6.31 7.06 -9.78
C LYS A 71 6.63 6.12 -8.62
N PHE A 72 5.81 6.17 -7.59
CA PHE A 72 6.06 5.44 -6.35
C PHE A 72 4.83 4.58 -6.03
N ALA A 73 5.03 3.28 -5.85
CA ALA A 73 3.99 2.39 -5.30
C ALA A 73 4.06 2.41 -3.78
N ASP A 74 2.93 2.53 -3.09
CA ASP A 74 2.92 2.80 -1.65
C ASP A 74 3.59 1.68 -0.83
N PHE A 75 3.29 0.42 -1.14
CA PHE A 75 3.91 -0.73 -0.47
C PHE A 75 4.12 -1.90 -1.43
N TYR A 76 5.34 -2.42 -1.48
CA TYR A 76 5.76 -3.42 -2.47
C TYR A 76 6.61 -4.49 -1.84
N LYS A 77 6.36 -5.74 -2.20
CA LYS A 77 7.23 -6.89 -1.93
C LYS A 77 7.39 -7.73 -3.20
N GLN A 78 8.61 -7.80 -3.71
CA GLN A 78 8.99 -8.53 -4.91
C GLN A 78 8.54 -9.99 -4.84
N GLY A 79 7.94 -10.48 -5.93
CA GLY A 79 7.38 -11.83 -6.00
C GLY A 79 6.12 -12.05 -5.13
N CYS A 80 5.63 -11.03 -4.42
CA CYS A 80 4.48 -11.15 -3.53
C CYS A 80 3.36 -10.18 -3.90
N PHE A 81 3.53 -8.87 -3.69
CA PHE A 81 2.44 -7.92 -3.86
C PHE A 81 2.91 -6.53 -4.25
N LEU A 82 1.98 -5.77 -4.83
CA LEU A 82 2.02 -4.32 -4.92
C LEU A 82 0.69 -3.76 -4.42
N ILE A 83 0.77 -2.82 -3.49
CA ILE A 83 -0.40 -2.22 -2.83
C ILE A 83 -0.38 -0.72 -3.08
N GLU A 84 -1.53 -0.18 -3.50
CA GLU A 84 -1.84 1.25 -3.47
C GLU A 84 -2.77 1.53 -2.28
N ALA A 85 -2.32 2.37 -1.36
CA ALA A 85 -3.07 2.77 -0.18
C ALA A 85 -3.94 3.98 -0.51
N LYS A 86 -5.19 3.91 -0.07
CA LYS A 86 -6.21 4.94 -0.14
C LYS A 86 -6.81 5.13 1.24
N GLN A 87 -7.65 6.14 1.37
CA GLN A 87 -8.44 6.40 2.56
C GLN A 87 -9.71 7.11 2.11
N GLY A 88 -10.76 6.33 2.01
CA GLY A 88 -12.12 6.82 2.10
C GLY A 88 -12.42 7.32 3.50
N SER A 89 -13.53 8.02 3.65
CA SER A 89 -14.04 8.42 4.96
C SER A 89 -15.46 7.92 5.18
N ASN A 90 -15.91 7.82 6.44
CA ASN A 90 -17.29 7.40 6.72
C ASN A 90 -18.28 8.57 6.66
N SER A 91 -17.78 9.79 6.81
CA SER A 91 -18.58 10.96 7.16
C SER A 91 -18.44 12.12 6.17
N SER A 92 -17.41 12.14 5.31
CA SER A 92 -17.09 13.29 4.47
C SER A 92 -16.74 12.91 3.03
N ASN A 93 -16.79 13.91 2.14
CA ASN A 93 -16.22 13.77 0.79
C ASN A 93 -14.73 14.15 0.74
N LYS A 94 -14.05 14.29 1.90
CA LYS A 94 -12.60 14.51 1.97
C LYS A 94 -11.87 13.20 1.67
N GLY A 95 -10.61 13.29 1.25
CA GLY A 95 -9.82 12.13 0.83
C GLY A 95 -10.38 11.52 -0.45
N HIS A 96 -10.45 10.19 -0.51
CA HIS A 96 -10.90 9.46 -1.69
C HIS A 96 -12.41 9.22 -1.72
N GLY A 97 -13.18 10.07 -1.03
CA GLY A 97 -14.64 10.06 -1.01
C GLY A 97 -15.21 9.23 0.14
N LYS A 98 -16.53 9.36 0.34
CA LYS A 98 -17.23 8.60 1.38
C LYS A 98 -17.31 7.12 1.00
N ARG A 99 -16.93 6.21 1.90
CA ARG A 99 -17.02 4.76 1.69
C ARG A 99 -18.42 4.35 1.23
N GLY A 100 -18.46 3.46 0.24
CA GLY A 100 -19.70 2.98 -0.38
C GLY A 100 -20.34 3.94 -1.41
N THR A 101 -19.78 5.13 -1.64
CA THR A 101 -20.25 6.03 -2.71
C THR A 101 -19.56 5.74 -4.05
N LYS A 102 -20.15 6.22 -5.15
CA LYS A 102 -19.54 6.10 -6.49
C LYS A 102 -18.14 6.72 -6.55
N VAL A 103 -17.96 7.91 -5.96
CA VAL A 103 -16.66 8.61 -5.95
C VAL A 103 -15.59 7.75 -5.27
N TYR A 104 -15.95 7.11 -4.15
CA TYR A 104 -15.06 6.16 -3.48
C TYR A 104 -14.69 4.98 -4.37
N LEU A 105 -15.68 4.33 -5.00
CA LEU A 105 -15.44 3.19 -5.89
C LEU A 105 -14.58 3.58 -7.10
N ASP A 106 -14.81 4.74 -7.70
CA ASP A 106 -14.03 5.25 -8.83
C ASP A 106 -12.57 5.49 -8.41
N ASN A 107 -12.34 6.04 -7.22
CA ASN A 107 -11.01 6.26 -6.66
C ASN A 107 -10.28 4.95 -6.37
N MET A 108 -10.95 3.97 -5.76
CA MET A 108 -10.38 2.64 -5.52
C MET A 108 -10.06 1.92 -6.83
N GLN A 109 -10.93 2.05 -7.84
CA GLN A 109 -10.66 1.49 -9.17
C GLN A 109 -9.48 2.21 -9.87
N GLY A 110 -9.36 3.52 -9.70
CA GLY A 110 -8.22 4.30 -10.18
C GLY A 110 -6.90 3.84 -9.56
N ALA A 111 -6.88 3.60 -8.25
CA ALA A 111 -5.75 3.04 -7.53
C ALA A 111 -5.36 1.65 -8.04
N PHE A 112 -6.35 0.78 -8.26
CA PHE A 112 -6.09 -0.54 -8.82
C PHE A 112 -5.51 -0.45 -10.24
N ASN A 113 -6.01 0.47 -11.07
CA ASN A 113 -5.47 0.70 -12.41
C ASN A 113 -4.05 1.28 -12.37
N GLN A 114 -3.70 2.07 -11.36
CA GLN A 114 -2.35 2.55 -11.11
C GLN A 114 -1.41 1.38 -10.75
N ALA A 115 -1.78 0.53 -9.79
CA ALA A 115 -1.05 -0.70 -9.46
C ALA A 115 -0.84 -1.60 -10.68
N LYS A 116 -1.88 -1.73 -11.51
CA LYS A 116 -1.84 -2.45 -12.79
C LYS A 116 -0.81 -1.84 -13.74
N SER A 117 -0.86 -0.53 -13.97
CA SER A 117 0.10 0.17 -14.83
C SER A 117 1.54 -0.03 -14.36
N TYR A 118 1.77 -0.03 -13.05
CA TYR A 118 3.08 -0.25 -12.43
C TYR A 118 3.61 -1.65 -12.72
N ALA A 119 2.78 -2.68 -12.51
CA ALA A 119 3.13 -4.06 -12.80
C ALA A 119 3.45 -4.30 -14.29
N TYR A 120 2.68 -3.70 -15.20
CA TYR A 120 2.84 -3.90 -16.65
C TYR A 120 3.90 -3.03 -17.31
N ASN A 121 4.43 -2.01 -16.62
CA ASN A 121 5.56 -1.21 -17.11
C ASN A 121 6.89 -2.02 -17.14
N ARG A 122 6.95 -3.22 -16.55
CA ARG A 122 8.11 -4.14 -16.60
C ARG A 122 9.42 -3.57 -16.03
N MET A 123 9.34 -2.53 -15.20
CA MET A 123 10.49 -1.94 -14.50
C MET A 123 10.70 -2.52 -13.09
N LEU A 124 9.81 -3.42 -12.66
CA LEU A 124 9.94 -4.18 -11.42
C LEU A 124 10.75 -5.46 -11.68
N GLY A 125 11.51 -5.92 -10.68
CA GLY A 125 12.33 -7.13 -10.79
C GLY A 125 11.53 -8.41 -11.05
N SER A 126 10.22 -8.42 -10.73
CA SER A 126 9.29 -9.50 -11.07
C SER A 126 7.87 -8.95 -11.18
N LEU A 127 7.00 -9.60 -11.97
CA LEU A 127 5.58 -9.28 -11.95
C LEU A 127 4.97 -9.68 -10.59
N PRO A 128 4.34 -8.75 -9.84
CA PRO A 128 3.68 -9.10 -8.60
C PRO A 128 2.48 -10.04 -8.87
N PRO A 129 2.35 -11.18 -8.17
CA PRO A 129 1.21 -12.06 -8.34
C PRO A 129 -0.09 -11.46 -7.78
N PHE A 130 0.01 -10.54 -6.81
CA PHE A 130 -1.14 -9.84 -6.23
C PHE A 130 -1.01 -8.32 -6.40
N LEU A 131 -2.08 -7.71 -6.93
CA LEU A 131 -2.27 -6.26 -6.96
C LEU A 131 -3.45 -5.94 -6.06
N MET A 132 -3.26 -5.02 -5.11
CA MET A 132 -4.29 -4.72 -4.11
C MET A 132 -4.44 -3.22 -3.93
N THR A 133 -5.64 -2.85 -3.50
CA THR A 133 -5.93 -1.53 -2.96
C THR A 133 -6.32 -1.70 -1.51
N CYS A 134 -5.84 -0.81 -0.65
CA CYS A 134 -6.13 -0.83 0.79
C CYS A 134 -6.74 0.51 1.19
N ASP A 135 -7.79 0.50 1.99
CA ASP A 135 -8.47 1.68 2.54
C ASP A 135 -8.72 1.51 4.05
#